data_AF-V6YZ52-F1
#
_entry.id   AF-V6YZ52-F1
#
_cell.length_a   1.000
_cell.length_b   1.000
_cell.length_c   1.000
_cell.angle_alpha   90.00
_cell.angle_beta   90.00
_cell.angle_gamma   90.00
#
_symmetry.space_group_name_H-M   'P 1'
#
loop_
_entity.id
_entity.type
_entity.pdbx_description
1 polymer ?
#
loop_
_entity_poly.entity_id
_entity_poly.type
_entity_poly.pdbx_seq_one_letter_code
_entity_poly.pdbx_strand_id
1 'polypeptide(L)' 'MELDEGMIYFKNNGIIKMVGIPRHGTVRLKIQDGVIVFCEKTTNQKIE' A
#
# COMPACT_ATOMS: atom_id res chain seq x y z
N MET A 1 -17.62 -4.71 -8.76
CA MET A 1 -16.23 -4.29 -8.55
C MET A 1 -15.87 -4.83 -7.19
N GLU A 2 -15.15 -5.94 -7.13
CA GLU A 2 -14.83 -6.62 -5.87
C GLU A 2 -13.49 -6.06 -5.36
N LEU A 3 -13.40 -5.84 -4.04
CA LEU A 3 -12.15 -5.44 -3.40
C LEU A 3 -11.33 -6.70 -3.16
N ASP A 4 -10.12 -6.74 -3.69
CA ASP A 4 -9.22 -7.86 -3.44
C ASP A 4 -8.67 -7.77 -2.01
N GLU A 5 -8.70 -8.89 -1.29
CA GLU A 5 -8.11 -8.97 0.04
C GLU A 5 -6.59 -8.70 -0.02
N GLY A 6 -6.07 -8.08 1.04
CA GLY A 6 -4.64 -7.76 1.13
C GLY A 6 -4.21 -6.57 0.26
N MET A 7 -5.13 -5.74 -0.18
CA MET A 7 -4.85 -4.51 -0.93
C MET A 7 -5.14 -3.24 -0.13
N ILE A 8 -4.34 -2.20 -0.36
CA ILE A 8 -4.57 -0.84 0.12
C ILE A 8 -4.93 0.03 -1.09
N TYR A 9 -6.14 0.57 -1.11
CA TYR A 9 -6.61 1.49 -2.14
C TYR A 9 -6.63 2.92 -1.61
N PHE A 10 -6.08 3.87 -2.35
CA PHE A 10 -6.06 5.27 -1.92
C PHE A 10 -6.03 6.25 -3.09
N LYS A 11 -6.60 7.44 -2.87
CA LYS A 11 -6.55 8.54 -3.83
C LYS A 11 -5.28 9.34 -3.62
N ASN A 12 -4.53 9.57 -4.69
CA ASN A 12 -3.32 10.37 -4.68
C ASN A 12 -3.32 11.24 -5.95
N ASN A 13 -3.37 12.56 -5.80
CA ASN A 13 -3.43 13.53 -6.91
C ASN A 13 -4.53 13.22 -7.94
N GLY A 14 -5.73 12.86 -7.48
CA GLY A 14 -6.86 12.56 -8.36
C GLY A 14 -6.90 11.15 -8.93
N ILE A 15 -5.83 10.36 -8.78
CA ILE A 15 -5.73 8.99 -9.30
C ILE A 15 -5.91 7.99 -8.15
N ILE A 16 -6.70 6.94 -8.38
CA ILE A 16 -6.79 5.80 -7.46
C ILE A 16 -5.54 4.95 -7.65
N LYS A 17 -4.76 4.81 -6.59
CA LYS A 17 -3.61 3.90 -6.50
C LYS A 17 -3.97 2.68 -5.67
N MET A 18 -3.30 1.57 -5.97
CA MET A 18 -3.45 0.30 -5.27
C MET A 18 -2.08 -0.26 -4.90
N VAL A 19 -1.94 -0.76 -3.68
CA VAL A 19 -0.71 -1.39 -3.19
C VAL A 19 -1.06 -2.69 -2.46
N GLY A 20 -0.51 -3.81 -2.93
CA GLY A 20 -0.68 -5.11 -2.27
C GLY A 20 0.26 -5.28 -1.08
N ILE A 21 -0.31 -5.72 0.04
CA ILE A 21 0.40 -6.03 1.29
C ILE A 21 1.31 -7.25 1.03
N PRO A 22 2.64 -7.13 1.23
CA PRO A 22 3.54 -8.26 1.05
C PRO A 22 3.32 -9.30 2.15
N ARG A 23 3.47 -10.58 1.79
CA ARG A 23 3.47 -11.70 2.75
C ARG A 23 4.61 -11.59 3.77
N HIS A 24 5.77 -11.10 3.33
CA HIS A 24 6.95 -10.84 4.17
C HIS A 24 7.55 -9.48 3.80
N GLY A 25 7.64 -8.59 4.78
CA GLY A 25 8.12 -7.22 4.57
C GLY A 25 7.25 -6.20 5.28
N THR A 26 7.24 -4.96 4.78
CA THR A 26 6.55 -3.84 5.41
C THR A 26 5.86 -2.96 4.37
N VAL A 27 4.78 -2.30 4.78
CA VAL A 27 4.18 -1.19 4.03
C VAL A 27 4.24 0.05 4.93
N ARG A 28 4.79 1.14 4.40
CA ARG A 28 4.86 2.42 5.11
C ARG A 28 3.94 3.42 4.43
N LEU A 29 3.00 3.95 5.21
CA LEU A 29 2.06 4.97 4.77
C LEU A 29 2.38 6.29 5.46
N LYS A 30 2.38 7.38 4.71
CA LYS A 30 2.35 8.74 5.26
C LYS A 30 0.97 9.33 5.03
N ILE A 31 0.29 9.69 6.11
CA ILE A 31 -1.04 10.29 6.09
C ILE A 31 -0.91 11.74 6.52
N GLN A 32 -1.52 12.64 5.76
CA GLN A 32 -1.65 14.07 6.07
C GLN A 32 -3.09 14.48 5.78
N ASP A 33 -3.73 15.16 6.72
CA ASP A 33 -5.13 15.62 6.61
C ASP A 33 -6.11 14.51 6.17
N GLY A 34 -5.90 13.29 6.68
CA GLY A 34 -6.71 12.12 6.33
C GLY A 34 -6.44 11.51 4.95
N VAL A 35 -5.46 12.02 4.20
CA VAL A 35 -5.11 11.54 2.85
C VAL A 35 -3.74 10.86 2.84
N ILE A 36 -3.63 9.74 2.12
CA ILE A 36 -2.34 9.07 1.87
C ILE A 36 -1.54 9.87 0.83
N VAL A 37 -0.50 10.56 1.30
CA VAL A 37 0.40 11.33 0.44
C VAL A 37 1.59 10.52 -0.06
N PHE A 38 1.94 9.44 0.66
CA PHE A 38 3.04 8.55 0.30
C PHE A 38 2.76 7.11 0.75
N CYS A 39 3.15 6.15 -0.08
CA CYS A 39 3.08 4.72 0.19
C CYS A 39 4.35 4.06 -0.33
N GLU A 40 5.06 3.36 0.55
CA GLU A 40 6.24 2.56 0.21
C GLU A 40 6.01 1.11 0.63
N LYS A 41 6.45 0.19 -0.23
CA LYS A 41 6.39 -1.25 0.02
C LYS A 41 7.81 -1.80 -0.01
N THR A 42 8.18 -2.49 1.06
CA THR A 42 9.41 -3.27 1.13
C THR A 42 9.03 -4.74 1.20
N THR A 43 9.62 -5.55 0.33
CA THR A 43 9.45 -7.02 0.38
C THR A 43 10.75 -7.62 0.87
N ASN A 44 10.67 -8.43 1.92
CA ASN A 44 11.83 -9.17 2.41
C ASN A 44 11.78 -10.55 1.77
N GLN A 45 12.79 -10.89 0.98
CA GLN A 45 13.00 -12.28 0.59
C GLN A 45 13.48 -13.03 1.81
N LYS A 46 12.67 -13.99 2.28
CA LYS A 46 13.14 -15.00 3.22
C LYS A 46 14.14 -15.85 2.44
N ILE A 47 15.43 -15.72 2.75
CA ILE A 47 16.44 -16.68 2.29
C ILE A 47 16.23 -17.88 3.21
N GLU A 48 15.57 -18.93 2.70
CA GLU A 48 15.51 -20.24 3.35
C GLU A 48 16.72 -21.09 2.97
#